data_AF-A0A6P7WUS2-F1
#
_entry.id   AF-A0A6P7WUS2-F1
#
_cell.length_a   1.000
_cell.length_b   1.000
_cell.length_c   1.000
_cell.angle_alpha   90.00
_cell.angle_beta   90.00
_cell.angle_gamma   90.00
#
_symmetry.space_group_name_H-M   'P 1'
#
loop_
_entity.id
_entity.type
_entity.pdbx_description
1 polymer ?
#
loop_
_entity_poly.entity_id
_entity_poly.type
_entity_poly.pdbx_seq_one_letter_code
_entity_poly.pdbx_strand_id
1 'polypeptide(L)'
;MAAGNAKISRLQFNCSKEINHIYAEGENQMEDVLVNSEVFTDKPRPIQIVLAHEDDHDFELDEKALEQVLLQEHIRDLNIVVVSVAGAFRKGKSFLLDFMLRYMYSK
;
A
#
# COMPACT_ATOMS: atom_id res chain seq x y z
N MET A 1 -10.24 36.69 13.30
CA MET A 1 -10.05 35.52 14.18
C MET A 1 -11.14 34.52 13.86
N ALA A 2 -10.84 33.51 13.04
CA ALA A 2 -11.74 32.38 12.78
C ALA A 2 -10.98 31.11 13.17
N ALA A 3 -11.40 30.48 14.26
CA ALA A 3 -10.89 29.18 14.68
C ALA A 3 -11.55 28.11 13.80
N GLY A 4 -10.78 27.52 12.90
CA GLY A 4 -11.19 26.34 12.13
C GLY A 4 -11.07 25.10 13.00
N ASN A 5 -12.20 24.52 13.38
CA ASN A 5 -12.24 23.27 14.15
C ASN A 5 -11.84 22.09 13.25
N ALA A 6 -10.70 21.46 13.56
CA ALA A 6 -10.33 20.17 12.99
C ALA A 6 -11.25 19.08 13.57
N LYS A 7 -12.09 18.47 12.73
CA LYS A 7 -12.82 17.26 13.08
C LYS A 7 -11.87 16.07 12.94
N ILE A 8 -11.47 15.51 14.07
CA ILE A 8 -10.77 14.23 14.13
C ILE A 8 -11.83 13.14 14.03
N SER A 9 -11.99 12.56 12.83
CA SER A 9 -12.82 11.38 12.60
C SER A 9 -12.07 10.15 13.11
N ARG A 10 -12.56 9.53 14.19
CA ARG A 10 -12.06 8.24 14.66
C ARG A 10 -12.54 7.16 13.68
N LEU A 11 -11.66 6.70 12.81
CA LEU A 11 -11.92 5.54 11.95
C LEU A 11 -12.10 4.30 12.84
N GLN A 12 -13.34 3.82 12.94
CA GLN A 12 -13.64 2.50 13.48
C GLN A 12 -13.67 1.52 12.31
N PHE A 13 -12.61 0.72 12.17
CA PHE A 13 -12.58 -0.38 11.21
C PHE A 13 -13.24 -1.61 11.83
N ASN A 14 -14.43 -1.93 11.34
CA ASN A 14 -15.12 -3.16 11.68
C ASN A 14 -14.45 -4.33 10.95
N CYS A 15 -13.76 -5.16 11.72
CA CYS A 15 -13.24 -6.45 11.28
C CYS A 15 -14.39 -7.46 11.20
N SER A 16 -14.81 -7.80 9.98
CA SER A 16 -15.58 -9.03 9.72
C SER A 16 -14.67 -10.04 9.04
N LYS A 17 -14.60 -11.22 9.66
CA LYS A 17 -13.82 -12.39 9.28
C LYS A 17 -14.32 -13.04 7.98
N GLU A 18 -13.44 -13.93 7.50
CA GLU A 18 -13.67 -15.13 6.67
C GLU A 18 -13.28 -15.01 5.20
N ILE A 19 -12.03 -15.40 4.88
CA ILE A 19 -11.76 -16.39 3.83
C ILE A 19 -10.60 -17.29 4.31
N ASN A 20 -10.94 -18.41 4.94
CA ASN A 20 -10.11 -19.60 4.89
C ASN A 20 -10.54 -20.42 3.68
N HIS A 21 -9.57 -21.09 3.05
CA HIS A 21 -9.67 -22.35 2.29
C HIS A 21 -9.31 -22.26 0.79
N ILE A 22 -8.49 -23.25 0.40
CA ILE A 22 -8.11 -23.74 -0.95
C ILE A 22 -7.06 -22.83 -1.65
N TYR A 23 -5.88 -23.28 -2.11
CA TYR A 23 -5.61 -24.44 -2.96
C TYR A 23 -4.26 -25.12 -2.73
N ALA A 24 -4.33 -26.45 -2.63
CA ALA A 24 -3.31 -27.38 -3.06
C ALA A 24 -3.76 -27.99 -4.42
N GLU A 25 -2.76 -28.38 -5.23
CA GLU A 25 -2.83 -29.26 -6.43
C GLU A 25 -3.39 -28.72 -7.76
N GLY A 26 -2.61 -28.91 -8.85
CA GLY A 26 -3.14 -29.38 -10.14
C GLY A 26 -3.10 -28.42 -11.34
N GLU A 27 -2.42 -28.83 -12.42
CA GLU A 27 -2.40 -28.21 -13.75
C GLU A 27 -3.73 -28.39 -14.52
N ASN A 28 -4.18 -27.35 -15.27
CA ASN A 28 -4.69 -27.32 -16.67
C ASN A 28 -5.82 -26.27 -16.94
N GLN A 29 -5.51 -25.36 -17.88
CA GLN A 29 -6.31 -24.78 -18.99
C GLN A 29 -7.66 -24.06 -18.76
N MET A 30 -7.63 -22.74 -19.08
CA MET A 30 -8.61 -21.88 -19.79
C MET A 30 -10.12 -21.93 -19.43
N GLU A 31 -10.68 -20.82 -18.89
CA GLU A 31 -11.82 -20.06 -19.45
C GLU A 31 -12.22 -18.88 -18.54
N ASP A 32 -12.84 -17.88 -19.15
CA ASP A 32 -13.08 -16.50 -18.71
C ASP A 32 -13.78 -16.31 -17.35
N VAL A 33 -13.13 -15.62 -16.40
CA VAL A 33 -13.82 -14.83 -15.37
C VAL A 33 -13.04 -13.55 -15.09
N LEU A 34 -13.63 -12.42 -15.48
CA LEU A 34 -13.24 -11.08 -15.05
C LEU A 34 -13.55 -10.93 -13.56
N VAL A 35 -12.60 -11.29 -12.69
CA VAL A 35 -12.59 -10.85 -11.30
C VAL A 35 -11.40 -9.93 -11.15
N ASN A 36 -11.67 -8.68 -10.80
CA ASN A 36 -10.70 -7.71 -10.30
C ASN A 36 -10.14 -8.20 -8.94
N SER A 37 -9.45 -9.33 -8.93
CA SER A 37 -8.59 -9.76 -7.83
C SER A 37 -7.18 -9.53 -8.32
N GLU A 38 -6.59 -8.40 -7.95
CA GLU A 38 -5.17 -8.19 -8.18
C GLU A 38 -4.43 -9.35 -7.54
N VAL A 39 -3.80 -10.16 -8.38
CA VAL A 39 -2.95 -11.27 -7.96
C VAL A 39 -1.83 -10.66 -7.12
N PHE A 40 -1.87 -10.88 -5.81
CA PHE A 40 -0.75 -10.59 -4.93
C PHE A 40 0.37 -11.56 -5.31
N THR A 41 1.28 -11.07 -6.14
CA THR A 41 2.56 -11.72 -6.35
C THR A 41 3.33 -11.63 -5.03
N ASP A 42 3.77 -12.76 -4.45
CA ASP A 42 4.53 -12.83 -3.19
C ASP A 42 5.89 -12.07 -3.18
N LYS A 43 6.20 -11.30 -4.22
CA LYS A 43 7.43 -10.55 -4.36
C LYS A 43 7.25 -9.09 -3.92
N PRO A 44 8.16 -8.53 -3.10
CA PRO A 44 8.15 -7.10 -2.76
C PRO A 44 8.17 -6.23 -4.02
N ARG A 45 7.29 -5.23 -4.08
CA ARG A 45 7.15 -4.30 -5.21
C ARG A 45 6.76 -2.90 -4.71
N PRO A 46 7.05 -1.83 -5.47
CA PRO A 46 6.51 -0.51 -5.15
C PRO A 46 4.97 -0.53 -5.25
N ILE A 47 4.30 0.08 -4.27
CA ILE A 47 2.84 0.22 -4.22
C ILE A 47 2.54 1.73 -4.21
N GLN A 48 1.76 2.19 -5.19
CA GLN A 48 1.34 3.58 -5.26
C GLN A 48 0.16 3.79 -4.31
N ILE A 49 0.31 4.69 -3.34
CA ILE A 49 -0.75 4.97 -2.35
C ILE A 49 -1.36 6.37 -2.51
N VAL A 50 -0.72 7.27 -3.28
CA VAL A 50 -1.25 8.61 -3.58
C VAL A 50 -1.37 8.78 -5.07
N LEU A 51 -2.57 9.00 -5.58
CA LEU A 51 -2.86 9.31 -6.98
C LEU A 51 -2.87 10.83 -7.13
N ALA A 52 -2.12 11.34 -8.12
CA ALA A 52 -2.10 12.76 -8.44
C ALA A 52 -2.85 12.95 -9.76
N HIS A 53 -3.93 13.73 -9.73
CA HIS A 53 -4.69 14.08 -10.92
C HIS A 53 -4.09 15.35 -11.51
N GLU A 54 -3.50 15.23 -12.71
CA GLU A 54 -2.77 16.34 -13.35
C GLU A 54 -3.70 17.52 -13.71
N ASP A 55 -4.97 17.21 -14.01
CA ASP A 55 -5.96 18.17 -14.50
C ASP A 55 -6.66 18.94 -13.38
N ASP A 56 -6.99 18.26 -12.27
CA ASP A 56 -7.81 18.82 -11.19
C ASP A 56 -6.99 19.34 -10.00
N HIS A 57 -5.65 19.25 -10.06
CA HIS A 57 -4.74 19.59 -8.94
C HIS A 57 -5.07 18.89 -7.61
N ASP A 58 -5.83 17.79 -7.70
CA ASP A 58 -6.29 17.02 -6.57
C ASP A 58 -5.42 15.79 -6.35
N PHE A 59 -5.32 15.39 -5.09
CA PHE A 59 -4.63 14.18 -4.66
C PHE A 59 -5.64 13.24 -4.02
N GLU A 60 -5.64 12.00 -4.45
CA GLU A 60 -6.48 10.94 -3.91
C GLU A 60 -5.62 9.88 -3.21
N LEU A 61 -6.08 9.40 -2.06
CA LEU A 61 -5.42 8.34 -1.32
C LEU A 61 -6.06 7.01 -1.68
N ASP A 62 -5.24 6.04 -2.11
CA ASP A 62 -5.69 4.66 -2.23
C ASP A 62 -5.67 4.00 -0.84
N GLU A 63 -6.78 4.14 -0.13
CA GLU A 63 -6.97 3.57 1.20
C GLU A 63 -6.83 2.05 1.19
N LYS A 64 -7.30 1.37 0.12
CA LYS A 64 -7.24 -0.09 0.02
C LYS A 64 -5.81 -0.59 -0.09
N ALA A 65 -5.01 0.03 -0.95
CA ALA A 65 -3.60 -0.32 -1.09
C ALA A 65 -2.82 -0.10 0.21
N LEU A 66 -3.12 0.99 0.93
CA LEU A 66 -2.45 1.30 2.19
C LEU A 66 -2.85 0.33 3.31
N GLU A 67 -4.14 -0.01 3.43
CA GLU A 67 -4.66 -0.98 4.40
C GLU A 67 -4.01 -2.34 4.23
N GLN A 68 -3.87 -2.81 2.99
CA GLN A 68 -3.23 -4.09 2.68
C GLN A 68 -1.76 -4.15 3.11
N VAL A 69 -1.07 -3.01 3.14
CA VAL A 69 0.32 -2.92 3.59
C VAL A 69 0.42 -2.79 5.11
N LEU A 70 -0.38 -1.93 5.74
CA LEU A 70 -0.20 -1.60 7.16
C LEU A 70 -1.03 -2.46 8.13
N LEU A 71 -2.13 -3.07 7.69
CA LEU A 71 -3.04 -3.84 8.55
C LEU A 71 -2.78 -5.35 8.53
N GLN A 72 -1.64 -5.79 8.00
CA GLN A 72 -1.27 -7.21 8.03
C GLN A 72 -1.06 -7.67 9.49
N GLU A 73 -1.52 -8.88 9.80
CA GLU A 73 -1.60 -9.40 11.18
C GLU A 73 -0.25 -9.33 11.93
N HIS A 74 0.86 -9.52 11.22
CA HIS A 74 2.18 -9.56 11.83
C HIS A 74 2.85 -8.18 12.04
N ILE A 75 2.26 -7.09 11.54
CA ILE A 75 2.84 -5.72 11.67
C ILE A 75 1.87 -4.66 12.21
N ARG A 76 0.55 -4.90 12.16
CA ARG A 76 -0.49 -3.91 12.53
C ARG A 76 -0.36 -3.31 13.94
N ASP A 77 0.20 -4.05 14.88
CA ASP A 77 0.33 -3.64 16.28
C ASP A 77 1.79 -3.26 16.66
N LEU A 78 2.67 -3.11 15.66
CA LEU A 78 4.06 -2.71 15.86
C LEU A 78 4.24 -1.20 15.72
N ASN A 79 5.29 -0.65 16.35
CA ASN A 79 5.69 0.74 16.14
C ASN A 79 6.25 0.92 14.72
N ILE A 80 5.78 1.95 14.02
CA ILE A 80 6.17 2.23 12.63
C ILE A 80 7.16 3.41 12.60
N VAL A 81 8.18 3.28 11.75
CA VAL A 81 9.07 4.38 11.37
C VAL A 81 8.84 4.69 9.90
N VAL A 82 8.52 5.94 9.59
CA VAL A 82 8.34 6.41 8.21
C VAL A 82 9.64 7.04 7.72
N VAL A 83 10.23 6.47 6.68
CA VAL A 83 11.39 7.04 5.99
C VAL A 83 10.92 7.59 4.65
N SER A 84 11.11 8.89 4.41
CA SER A 84 10.70 9.54 3.16
C SER A 84 11.82 10.38 2.56
N VAL A 85 11.84 10.47 1.23
CA VAL A 85 12.79 11.29 0.46
C VAL A 85 11.99 12.20 -0.46
N ALA A 86 12.08 13.50 -0.24
CA ALA A 86 11.43 14.54 -1.05
C ALA A 86 12.46 15.46 -1.71
N GLY A 87 12.07 16.12 -2.80
CA GLY A 87 12.94 17.08 -3.51
C GLY A 87 12.72 17.15 -5.02
N ALA A 88 13.56 17.93 -5.70
CA ALA A 88 13.39 18.23 -7.13
C ALA A 88 13.38 16.98 -8.04
N PHE A 89 12.66 17.08 -9.16
CA PHE A 89 12.55 16.02 -10.17
C PHE A 89 13.94 15.70 -10.76
N ARG A 90 14.23 14.41 -10.97
CA ARG A 90 15.50 13.90 -11.52
C ARG A 90 16.78 14.15 -10.70
N LYS A 91 16.66 14.34 -9.37
CA LYS A 91 17.82 14.39 -8.46
C LYS A 91 18.21 13.05 -7.82
N GLY A 92 17.76 11.93 -8.40
CA GLY A 92 18.16 10.59 -7.92
C GLY A 92 17.42 10.11 -6.67
N LYS A 93 16.22 10.61 -6.37
CA LYS A 93 15.43 10.18 -5.20
C LYS A 93 15.16 8.67 -5.19
N SER A 94 14.65 8.14 -6.30
CA SER A 94 14.40 6.69 -6.44
C SER A 94 15.69 5.87 -6.38
N PHE A 95 16.81 6.42 -6.86
CA PHE A 95 18.12 5.78 -6.77
C PHE A 95 18.60 5.66 -5.31
N LEU A 96 18.38 6.69 -4.49
CA LEU A 96 18.70 6.63 -3.06
C LEU A 96 17.83 5.61 -2.32
N LEU A 97 16.53 5.57 -2.60
CA LEU A 97 15.62 4.58 -2.00
C LEU A 97 15.99 3.15 -2.37
N ASP A 98 16.42 2.91 -3.62
CA ASP A 98 16.94 1.61 -4.05
C ASP A 98 18.18 1.18 -3.23
N PHE A 99 19.08 2.11 -2.92
CA PHE A 99 20.22 1.83 -2.04
C PHE A 99 19.78 1.51 -0.59
N MET A 100 18.79 2.23 -0.05
CA MET A 100 18.23 1.94 1.27
C MET A 100 17.59 0.56 1.33
N LEU A 101 16.88 0.14 0.29
CA LEU A 101 16.34 -1.22 0.18
C LEU A 101 17.45 -2.26 0.20
N ARG A 102 18.54 -2.06 -0.57
CA ARG A 102 19.70 -2.97 -0.55
C ARG A 102 20.32 -3.10 0.84
N TYR A 103 20.38 -2.00 1.60
CA TYR A 103 20.86 -2.03 2.99
C TYR A 103 19.90 -2.81 3.91
N MET A 104 18.58 -2.55 3.83
CA MET A 104 17.58 -3.24 4.66
C MET A 104 17.50 -4.75 4.41
N TYR A 105 17.76 -5.19 3.17
CA TYR A 105 17.82 -6.62 2.82
C TYR A 105 19.22 -7.22 2.90
N SER A 106 20.25 -6.44 3.26
CA SER A 106 21.57 -6.99 3.52
C SER A 106 21.57 -7.78 4.83
N LYS A 107 22.07 -9.01 4.80
CA LYS A 107 22.18 -9.89 5.97
C LYS A 107 23.49 -9.66 6.71
#